data_AF-A0A2R5EAK9-F1
#
_entry.id   AF-A0A2R5EAK9-F1
#
_cell.length_a   1.000
_cell.length_b   1.000
_cell.length_c   1.000
_cell.angle_alpha   90.00
_cell.angle_beta   90.00
_cell.angle_gamma   90.00
#
_symmetry.space_group_name_H-M   'P 1'
#
loop_
_entity.id
_entity.type
_entity.pdbx_description
1 polymer ?
#
loop_
_entity_poly.entity_id
_entity_poly.type
_entity_poly.pdbx_seq_one_letter_code
_entity_poly.pdbx_strand_id
1 'polypeptide(L)'
;MNALAHTLAQFLCTLRRPHRLALLLLGAMALFPFINPHHLNPIPSFYGEWWAAALGCLAMTYFFSTEARRDLRLPVVALIPLGLILLFLFQLLAGQVLIIHQGLIFALYLLWAMLMALLGRVLAREAGLEALAEALAWGFLGGGGISLLLVLLQFHGPAIGREWLFPALGEQVFGNLGQRNQFANYLWLGVVSVIYLHGRQRLGTLAFAVLAMLLSGAALLSTSRTVYLYAAAIPALTYLMARRGRLPAPLLRHTLWLAGFILLFSLGKHLLSFADIHVATSGDRLFQEVSGTSIRFGLWQVAWSSFVSAPWLGVGIGQYSWQTFALAGILPPGTLPGAAEHAHNLLLQLLAEFGIGSLLLLLVVGTALAREFLRQDWGLAHWWGLAVLTVIGITASWNTRSGMHFSLAPPP
;
A
#
# COMPACT_ATOMS: atom_id res chain seq x y z
N MET A 1 27.98 2.36 -1.79
CA MET A 1 27.12 3.43 -1.21
C MET A 1 27.37 4.82 -1.81
N ASN A 2 28.62 5.23 -2.11
CA ASN A 2 28.93 6.58 -2.64
C ASN A 2 28.20 6.96 -3.94
N ALA A 3 28.00 6.04 -4.88
CA ALA A 3 27.36 6.36 -6.17
C ALA A 3 25.88 6.75 -6.04
N LEU A 4 25.08 5.99 -5.27
CA LEU A 4 23.64 6.26 -5.09
C LEU A 4 23.40 7.57 -4.33
N ALA A 5 24.15 7.79 -3.25
CA ALA A 5 24.09 9.02 -2.48
C ALA A 5 24.49 10.24 -3.32
N HIS A 6 25.50 10.08 -4.19
CA HIS A 6 25.93 11.12 -5.11
C HIS A 6 24.84 11.45 -6.15
N THR A 7 24.20 10.44 -6.75
CA THR A 7 23.11 10.65 -7.71
C THR A 7 21.90 11.35 -7.08
N LEU A 8 21.50 10.94 -5.88
CA LEU A 8 20.44 11.60 -5.13
C LEU A 8 20.81 13.06 -4.79
N ALA A 9 22.04 13.30 -4.34
CA ALA A 9 22.52 14.65 -4.03
C ALA A 9 22.52 15.55 -5.28
N GLN A 10 22.97 15.05 -6.43
CA GLN A 10 22.94 15.78 -7.71
C GLN A 10 21.50 16.16 -8.10
N PHE A 11 20.55 15.22 -8.00
CA PHE A 11 19.14 15.49 -8.24
C PHE A 11 18.59 16.58 -7.31
N LEU A 12 18.87 16.48 -6.01
CA LEU A 12 18.38 17.47 -5.05
C LEU A 12 18.99 18.86 -5.25
N CYS A 13 20.19 18.95 -5.81
CA CYS A 13 20.84 20.23 -6.11
C CYS A 13 20.23 20.96 -7.32
N THR A 14 19.48 20.29 -8.20
CA THR A 14 18.78 20.96 -9.32
C THR A 14 17.47 21.64 -8.90
N LEU A 15 16.98 21.37 -7.69
CA LEU A 15 15.70 21.88 -7.19
C LEU A 15 15.87 23.16 -6.37
N ARG A 16 14.87 24.06 -6.46
CA ARG A 16 14.76 25.20 -5.54
C ARG A 16 14.62 24.72 -4.09
N ARG A 17 15.25 25.42 -3.15
CA ARG A 17 15.28 25.07 -1.72
C ARG A 17 13.92 24.68 -1.10
N PRO A 18 12.82 25.45 -1.27
CA PRO A 18 11.54 25.08 -0.66
C PRO A 18 10.95 23.80 -1.25
N HIS A 19 11.12 23.55 -2.55
CA HIS A 19 10.63 22.34 -3.21
C HIS A 19 11.42 21.12 -2.73
N ARG A 20 12.75 21.28 -2.65
CA ARG A 20 13.68 20.25 -2.20
C ARG A 20 13.32 19.72 -0.81
N LEU A 21 13.03 20.61 0.15
CA LEU A 21 12.69 20.20 1.52
C LEU A 21 11.39 19.39 1.55
N ALA A 22 10.32 19.89 0.91
CA ALA A 22 9.04 19.19 0.87
C ALA A 22 9.16 17.81 0.21
N LEU A 23 9.88 17.72 -0.91
CA LEU A 23 10.13 16.45 -1.61
C LEU A 23 10.98 15.48 -0.78
N LEU A 24 12.00 15.97 -0.07
CA LEU A 24 12.79 15.15 0.85
C LEU A 24 11.93 14.60 1.99
N LEU A 25 11.04 15.42 2.56
CA LEU A 25 10.13 15.01 3.62
C LEU A 25 9.10 13.98 3.14
N LEU A 26 8.61 14.11 1.91
CA LEU A 26 7.74 13.09 1.30
C LEU A 26 8.49 11.79 1.00
N GLY A 27 9.74 11.86 0.52
CA GLY A 27 10.60 10.68 0.37
C GLY A 27 10.88 10.00 1.70
N ALA A 28 11.15 10.79 2.74
CA ALA A 28 11.30 10.31 4.12
C ALA A 28 9.99 9.67 4.64
N MET A 29 8.84 10.24 4.31
CA MET A 29 7.51 9.70 4.65
C MET A 29 7.25 8.35 3.97
N ALA A 30 7.79 8.12 2.78
CA ALA A 30 7.74 6.83 2.09
C ALA A 30 8.71 5.77 2.69
N LEU A 31 9.59 6.17 3.62
CA LEU A 31 10.64 5.34 4.23
C LEU A 31 10.39 5.07 5.71
N PHE A 32 10.41 6.12 6.55
CA PHE A 32 10.48 6.01 8.02
C PHE A 32 9.29 5.27 8.67
N PRO A 33 8.02 5.46 8.25
CA PRO A 33 6.90 4.73 8.80
C PRO A 33 7.05 3.20 8.73
N PHE A 34 7.71 2.70 7.67
CA PHE A 34 7.75 1.28 7.33
C PHE A 34 8.95 0.55 7.93
N ILE A 35 9.90 1.27 8.53
CA ILE A 35 11.03 0.68 9.26
C ILE A 35 10.79 0.63 10.77
N ASN A 36 9.63 1.10 11.25
CA ASN A 36 9.32 1.15 12.67
C ASN A 36 9.00 -0.25 13.23
N PRO A 37 9.70 -0.75 14.26
CA PRO A 37 9.48 -2.09 14.81
C PRO A 37 8.31 -2.18 15.80
N HIS A 38 7.72 -1.07 16.24
CA HIS A 38 6.75 -1.07 17.33
C HIS A 38 5.31 -1.24 16.83
N HIS A 39 4.73 -2.40 17.15
CA HIS A 39 3.34 -2.76 16.83
C HIS A 39 2.53 -3.07 18.09
N LEU A 40 2.03 -2.02 18.74
CA LEU A 40 1.28 -2.14 19.99
C LEU A 40 -0.22 -1.98 19.75
N ASN A 41 -1.03 -2.80 20.43
CA ASN A 41 -2.47 -2.59 20.51
C ASN A 41 -2.77 -1.29 21.29
N PRO A 42 -3.89 -0.59 21.00
CA PRO A 42 -5.02 -1.00 20.15
C PRO A 42 -4.83 -0.77 18.65
N ILE A 43 -3.86 0.05 18.23
CA ILE A 43 -3.59 0.37 16.82
C ILE A 43 -2.15 -0.02 16.48
N PRO A 44 -1.90 -1.24 15.95
CA PRO A 44 -0.55 -1.71 15.67
C PRO A 44 0.26 -0.84 14.72
N SER A 45 -0.40 -0.02 13.89
CA SER A 45 0.24 0.91 12.96
C SER A 45 0.48 2.30 13.53
N PHE A 46 0.08 2.58 14.78
CA PHE A 46 0.06 3.93 15.36
C PHE A 46 1.37 4.69 15.20
N TYR A 47 2.50 4.11 15.58
CA TYR A 47 3.78 4.82 15.50
C TYR A 47 4.23 5.05 14.05
N GLY A 48 3.93 4.13 13.14
CA GLY A 48 4.17 4.32 11.71
C GLY A 48 3.32 5.46 11.15
N GLU A 49 2.05 5.50 11.52
CA GLU A 49 1.12 6.56 11.14
C GLU A 49 1.52 7.92 11.72
N TRP A 50 2.04 7.97 12.95
CA TRP A 50 2.59 9.18 13.55
C TRP A 50 3.79 9.73 12.79
N TRP A 51 4.72 8.86 12.38
CA TRP A 51 5.82 9.27 11.51
C TRP A 51 5.31 9.83 10.19
N ALA A 52 4.31 9.19 9.59
CA ALA A 52 3.72 9.65 8.33
C ALA A 52 3.06 11.03 8.51
N ALA A 53 2.27 11.20 9.57
CA ALA A 53 1.61 12.45 9.90
C ALA A 53 2.63 13.57 10.20
N ALA A 54 3.65 13.31 11.01
CA ALA A 54 4.68 14.29 11.35
C ALA A 54 5.44 14.76 10.11
N LEU A 55 5.92 13.82 9.27
CA LEU A 55 6.68 14.14 8.06
C LEU A 55 5.83 14.85 7.01
N GLY A 56 4.57 14.45 6.83
CA GLY A 56 3.67 15.15 5.92
C GLY A 56 3.26 16.53 6.44
N CYS A 57 3.08 16.72 7.75
CA CYS A 57 2.84 18.04 8.35
C CYS A 57 4.03 18.98 8.13
N LEU A 58 5.26 18.47 8.31
CA LEU A 58 6.47 19.21 7.99
C LEU A 58 6.53 19.51 6.49
N ALA A 59 6.17 18.58 5.60
CA ALA A 59 6.15 18.82 4.16
C ALA A 59 5.11 19.89 3.77
N MET A 60 3.97 19.94 4.47
CA MET A 60 2.93 20.95 4.26
C MET A 60 3.34 22.36 4.65
N THR A 61 4.45 22.56 5.38
CA THR A 61 5.01 23.91 5.58
C THR A 61 5.34 24.61 4.25
N TYR A 62 5.46 23.86 3.14
CA TYR A 62 5.54 24.42 1.80
C TYR A 62 4.37 25.33 1.43
N PHE A 63 3.17 25.14 2.01
CA PHE A 63 2.04 26.05 1.82
C PHE A 63 2.28 27.47 2.35
N PHE A 64 3.30 27.70 3.18
CA PHE A 64 3.70 29.06 3.57
C PHE A 64 4.38 29.83 2.43
N SER A 65 4.87 29.14 1.39
CA SER A 65 5.39 29.80 0.19
C SER A 65 4.27 30.51 -0.59
N THR A 66 4.62 31.58 -1.30
CA THR A 66 3.67 32.30 -2.16
C THR A 66 3.29 31.50 -3.39
N GLU A 67 4.23 30.71 -3.90
CA GLU A 67 4.13 29.85 -5.07
C GLU A 67 3.09 28.75 -4.85
N ALA A 68 3.13 28.10 -3.68
CA ALA A 68 2.15 27.08 -3.33
C ALA A 68 0.71 27.63 -3.35
N ARG A 69 0.52 28.86 -2.87
CA ARG A 69 -0.79 29.50 -2.69
C ARG A 69 -1.41 30.09 -3.96
N ARG A 70 -0.63 30.25 -5.04
CA ARG A 70 -1.06 30.97 -6.25
C ARG A 70 -2.26 30.34 -6.99
N ASP A 71 -2.47 29.04 -6.87
CA ASP A 71 -3.62 28.33 -7.46
C ASP A 71 -3.96 27.03 -6.69
N LEU A 72 -4.53 27.19 -5.50
CA LEU A 72 -4.99 26.07 -4.66
C LEU A 72 -6.37 25.59 -5.14
N ARG A 73 -6.37 24.64 -6.09
CA ARG A 73 -7.58 23.89 -6.45
C ARG A 73 -7.46 22.46 -5.97
N LEU A 74 -8.57 21.93 -5.44
CA LEU A 74 -8.64 20.53 -5.05
C LEU A 74 -8.50 19.63 -6.28
N PRO A 75 -7.61 18.62 -6.28
CA PRO A 75 -7.59 17.63 -7.34
C PRO A 75 -8.86 16.78 -7.30
N VAL A 76 -9.34 16.30 -8.44
CA VAL A 76 -10.60 15.52 -8.53
C VAL A 76 -10.59 14.30 -7.60
N VAL A 77 -9.42 13.66 -7.41
CA VAL A 77 -9.27 12.52 -6.49
C VAL A 77 -9.60 12.88 -5.03
N ALA A 78 -9.41 14.14 -4.61
CA ALA A 78 -9.75 14.61 -3.26
C ALA A 78 -11.26 14.75 -3.04
N LEU A 79 -12.09 14.65 -4.08
CA LEU A 79 -13.54 14.65 -3.95
C LEU A 79 -14.07 13.35 -3.34
N ILE A 80 -13.35 12.22 -3.46
CA ILE A 80 -13.73 10.96 -2.80
C ILE A 80 -13.68 11.11 -1.27
N PRO A 81 -12.53 11.43 -0.64
CA PRO A 81 -12.48 11.64 0.81
C PRO A 81 -13.40 12.76 1.28
N LEU A 82 -13.54 13.86 0.53
CA LEU A 82 -14.49 14.93 0.86
C LEU A 82 -15.93 14.40 0.89
N GLY A 83 -16.37 13.69 -0.14
CA GLY A 83 -17.71 13.13 -0.20
C GLY A 83 -17.98 12.11 0.91
N LEU A 84 -16.99 11.29 1.26
CA LEU A 84 -17.10 10.35 2.38
C LEU A 84 -17.19 11.07 3.73
N ILE A 85 -16.44 12.17 3.94
CA ILE A 85 -16.60 13.01 5.13
C ILE A 85 -18.01 13.61 5.19
N LEU A 86 -18.53 14.12 4.07
CA LEU A 86 -19.89 14.67 4.02
C LEU A 86 -20.95 13.60 4.30
N LEU A 87 -20.79 12.37 3.80
CA LEU A 87 -21.67 11.25 4.12
C LEU A 87 -21.61 10.90 5.62
N PHE A 88 -20.42 10.89 6.20
CA PHE A 88 -20.26 10.71 7.65
C PHE A 88 -20.97 11.83 8.44
N LEU A 89 -20.77 13.10 8.08
CA LEU A 89 -21.44 14.22 8.74
C LEU A 89 -22.97 14.11 8.62
N PHE A 90 -23.47 13.68 7.47
CA PHE A 90 -24.90 13.43 7.29
C PHE A 90 -25.41 12.31 8.20
N GLN A 91 -24.70 11.17 8.31
CA GLN A 91 -25.04 10.10 9.25
C GLN A 91 -25.02 10.57 10.71
N LEU A 92 -24.06 11.43 11.06
CA LEU A 92 -23.96 12.02 12.40
C LEU A 92 -25.19 12.87 12.73
N LEU A 93 -25.60 13.74 11.80
CA LEU A 93 -26.82 14.54 11.94
C LEU A 93 -28.10 13.69 11.96
N ALA A 94 -28.10 12.55 11.25
CA ALA A 94 -29.20 11.59 11.24
C ALA A 94 -29.23 10.66 12.47
N GLY A 95 -28.30 10.80 13.42
CA GLY A 95 -28.24 9.97 14.63
C GLY A 95 -27.84 8.51 14.39
N GLN A 96 -27.20 8.20 13.25
CA GLN A 96 -26.82 6.83 12.87
C GLN A 96 -25.41 6.42 13.34
N VAL A 97 -24.64 7.36 13.90
CA VAL A 97 -23.27 7.12 14.38
C VAL A 97 -23.32 6.75 15.87
N LEU A 98 -23.10 5.47 16.19
CA LEU A 98 -23.07 5.00 17.58
C LEU A 98 -21.79 5.41 18.34
N ILE A 99 -20.63 5.34 17.67
CA ILE A 99 -19.33 5.63 18.28
C ILE A 99 -18.69 6.80 17.52
N ILE A 100 -18.86 8.02 18.03
CA ILE A 100 -18.37 9.24 17.37
C ILE A 100 -16.85 9.22 17.14
N HIS A 101 -16.08 8.61 18.04
CA HIS A 101 -14.62 8.52 17.92
C HIS A 101 -14.18 7.77 16.67
N GLN A 102 -14.90 6.72 16.25
CA GLN A 102 -14.60 5.99 15.02
C GLN A 102 -14.83 6.87 13.79
N GLY A 103 -15.94 7.63 13.77
CA GLY A 103 -16.24 8.60 12.72
C GLY A 103 -15.24 9.74 12.64
N LEU A 104 -14.78 10.27 13.78
CA LEU A 104 -13.76 11.32 13.81
C LEU A 104 -12.40 10.83 13.33
N ILE A 105 -11.98 9.62 13.72
CA ILE A 105 -10.76 8.99 13.22
C ILE A 105 -10.85 8.78 11.70
N PHE A 106 -11.99 8.28 11.21
CA PHE A 106 -12.25 8.15 9.78
C PHE A 106 -12.11 9.48 9.03
N ALA A 107 -12.77 10.54 9.52
CA ALA A 107 -12.69 11.87 8.94
C ALA A 107 -11.25 12.43 8.96
N LEU A 108 -10.49 12.17 10.03
CA LEU A 108 -9.09 12.58 10.14
C LEU A 108 -8.20 11.95 9.05
N TYR A 109 -8.29 10.64 8.82
CA TYR A 109 -7.52 9.98 7.75
C TYR A 109 -7.93 10.48 6.36
N LEU A 110 -9.22 10.74 6.13
CA LEU A 110 -9.70 11.26 4.85
C LEU A 110 -9.24 12.70 4.62
N LEU A 111 -9.27 13.55 5.66
CA LEU A 111 -8.73 14.90 5.60
C LEU A 111 -7.23 14.88 5.31
N TRP A 112 -6.50 13.98 5.98
CA TRP A 112 -5.08 13.76 5.71
C TRP A 112 -4.82 13.38 4.26
N ALA A 113 -5.59 12.43 3.72
CA ALA A 113 -5.51 12.03 2.32
C ALA A 113 -5.79 13.20 1.36
N MET A 114 -6.78 14.05 1.65
CA MET A 114 -7.06 15.26 0.87
C MET A 114 -5.87 16.22 0.86
N LEU A 115 -5.28 16.48 2.03
CA LEU A 115 -4.14 17.37 2.19
C LEU A 115 -2.91 16.85 1.44
N MET A 116 -2.64 15.55 1.51
CA MET A 116 -1.54 14.92 0.76
C MET A 116 -1.79 14.95 -0.76
N ALA A 117 -3.02 14.74 -1.21
CA ALA A 117 -3.37 14.86 -2.62
C ALA A 117 -3.20 16.30 -3.13
N LEU A 118 -3.62 17.29 -2.34
CA LEU A 118 -3.43 18.71 -2.65
C LEU A 118 -1.95 19.08 -2.69
N LEU A 119 -1.16 18.67 -1.68
CA LEU A 119 0.28 18.89 -1.63
C LEU A 119 0.99 18.26 -2.83
N GLY A 120 0.66 17.00 -3.16
CA GLY A 120 1.19 16.30 -4.32
C GLY A 120 0.88 17.03 -5.63
N ARG A 121 -0.35 17.53 -5.81
CA ARG A 121 -0.73 18.35 -6.98
C ARG A 121 0.10 19.63 -7.08
N VAL A 122 0.24 20.37 -5.97
CA VAL A 122 1.01 21.62 -5.96
C VAL A 122 2.49 21.35 -6.25
N LEU A 123 3.08 20.33 -5.64
CA LEU A 123 4.48 19.96 -5.91
C LEU A 123 4.68 19.46 -7.34
N ALA A 124 3.75 18.70 -7.91
CA ALA A 124 3.83 18.28 -9.30
C ALA A 124 3.76 19.48 -10.27
N ARG A 125 2.99 20.53 -9.93
CA ARG A 125 2.94 21.78 -10.70
C ARG A 125 4.23 22.58 -10.60
N GLU A 126 4.75 22.77 -9.39
CA GLU A 126 5.86 23.69 -9.11
C GLU A 126 7.25 23.06 -9.31
N ALA A 127 7.39 21.76 -9.06
CA ALA A 127 8.66 21.02 -9.16
C ALA A 127 8.68 19.96 -10.28
N GLY A 128 7.53 19.66 -10.88
CA GLY A 128 7.38 18.63 -11.90
C GLY A 128 6.96 17.27 -11.31
N LEU A 129 6.16 16.52 -12.07
CA LEU A 129 5.70 15.19 -11.68
C LEU A 129 6.87 14.21 -11.53
N GLU A 130 7.87 14.31 -12.39
CA GLU A 130 9.07 13.47 -12.37
C GLU A 130 9.86 13.65 -11.07
N ALA A 131 9.97 14.89 -10.56
CA ALA A 131 10.68 15.18 -9.32
C ALA A 131 9.94 14.61 -8.10
N LEU A 132 8.60 14.71 -8.08
CA LEU A 132 7.77 14.09 -7.06
C LEU A 132 7.88 12.56 -7.08
N ALA A 133 7.76 11.96 -8.26
CA ALA A 133 7.91 10.52 -8.44
C ALA A 133 9.32 10.04 -8.07
N GLU A 134 10.37 10.79 -8.44
CA GLU A 134 11.76 10.46 -8.10
C GLU A 134 12.01 10.52 -6.58
N ALA A 135 11.50 11.53 -5.88
CA ALA A 135 11.64 11.64 -4.43
C ALA A 135 10.97 10.48 -3.68
N LEU A 136 9.73 10.12 -4.07
CA LEU A 136 9.01 8.99 -3.50
C LEU A 136 9.65 7.65 -3.88
N ALA A 137 10.13 7.50 -5.11
CA ALA A 137 10.81 6.29 -5.57
C ALA A 137 12.11 6.04 -4.79
N TRP A 138 12.89 7.08 -4.51
CA TRP A 138 14.05 6.98 -3.62
C TRP A 138 13.65 6.62 -2.17
N GLY A 139 12.54 7.16 -1.68
CA GLY A 139 11.97 6.79 -0.38
C GLY A 139 11.63 5.31 -0.26
N PHE A 140 10.83 4.79 -1.19
CA PHE A 140 10.45 3.37 -1.22
C PHE A 140 11.65 2.44 -1.47
N LEU A 141 12.59 2.82 -2.34
CA LEU A 141 13.82 2.05 -2.53
C LEU A 141 14.67 2.04 -1.26
N GLY A 142 14.85 3.18 -0.61
CA GLY A 142 15.60 3.30 0.63
C GLY A 142 15.00 2.43 1.74
N GLY A 143 13.69 2.51 1.95
CA GLY A 143 13.02 1.70 2.97
C GLY A 143 12.96 0.22 2.61
N GLY A 144 12.76 -0.14 1.33
CA GLY A 144 12.85 -1.53 0.87
C GLY A 144 14.25 -2.13 1.07
N GLY A 145 15.29 -1.33 0.81
CA GLY A 145 16.69 -1.70 1.07
C GLY A 145 16.99 -1.90 2.55
N ILE A 146 16.52 -1.00 3.42
CA ILE A 146 16.63 -1.18 4.89
C ILE A 146 15.87 -2.43 5.33
N SER A 147 14.67 -2.65 4.78
CA SER A 147 13.86 -3.83 5.10
C SER A 147 14.55 -5.14 4.73
N LEU A 148 15.29 -5.17 3.62
CA LEU A 148 16.13 -6.31 3.25
C LEU A 148 17.23 -6.57 4.30
N LEU A 149 17.92 -5.51 4.76
CA LEU A 149 18.92 -5.64 5.82
C LEU A 149 18.31 -6.17 7.12
N LEU A 150 17.13 -5.65 7.51
CA LEU A 150 16.42 -6.11 8.70
C LEU A 150 16.05 -7.60 8.61
N VAL A 151 15.65 -8.10 7.43
CA VAL A 151 15.41 -9.53 7.23
C VAL A 151 16.68 -10.36 7.36
N LEU A 152 17.81 -9.89 6.84
CA LEU A 152 19.09 -10.57 7.04
C LEU A 152 19.45 -10.65 8.54
N LEU A 153 19.19 -9.58 9.30
CA LEU A 153 19.37 -9.58 10.75
C LEU A 153 18.42 -10.55 11.46
N GLN A 154 17.15 -10.63 11.03
CA GLN A 154 16.18 -11.61 11.55
C GLN A 154 16.66 -13.06 11.37
N PHE A 155 17.35 -13.37 10.27
CA PHE A 155 17.95 -14.68 10.05
C PHE A 155 19.22 -14.96 10.89
N HIS A 156 20.03 -13.93 11.19
CA HIS A 156 21.32 -14.10 11.87
C HIS A 156 21.26 -14.05 13.40
N GLY A 157 20.13 -13.65 14.00
CA GLY A 157 19.85 -14.02 15.39
C GLY A 157 18.89 -13.10 16.15
N PRO A 158 18.15 -13.65 17.14
CA PRO A 158 17.22 -12.91 18.01
C PRO A 158 17.91 -12.07 19.10
N ALA A 159 19.24 -11.97 19.09
CA ALA A 159 20.04 -11.29 20.12
C ALA A 159 20.31 -9.80 19.85
N ILE A 160 20.01 -9.31 18.64
CA ILE A 160 20.05 -7.87 18.33
C ILE A 160 18.79 -7.25 18.92
N GLY A 161 18.97 -6.25 19.80
CA GLY A 161 17.94 -5.72 20.68
C GLY A 161 16.55 -5.60 20.05
N ARG A 162 15.55 -6.17 20.74
CA ARG A 162 14.12 -6.19 20.37
C ARG A 162 13.50 -4.81 20.15
N GLU A 163 14.20 -3.74 20.53
CA GLU A 163 13.76 -2.36 20.38
C GLU A 163 13.84 -1.86 18.94
N TRP A 164 14.76 -2.40 18.13
CA TRP A 164 15.02 -1.91 16.76
C TRP A 164 14.58 -2.91 15.68
N LEU A 165 14.26 -4.14 16.09
CA LEU A 165 13.93 -5.25 15.21
C LEU A 165 12.64 -5.93 15.66
N PHE A 166 11.65 -5.97 14.78
CA PHE A 166 10.46 -6.77 15.02
C PHE A 166 10.84 -8.27 15.05
N PRO A 167 10.36 -9.06 16.02
CA PRO A 167 10.75 -10.46 16.14
C PRO A 167 10.28 -11.29 14.93
N ALA A 168 11.15 -12.20 14.48
CA ALA A 168 10.75 -13.23 13.52
C ALA A 168 9.74 -14.19 14.18
N LEU A 169 8.73 -14.64 13.43
CA LEU A 169 7.71 -15.58 13.90
C LEU A 169 7.91 -16.92 13.19
N GLY A 170 8.64 -17.83 13.84
CA GLY A 170 9.06 -19.10 13.24
C GLY A 170 9.96 -18.87 12.03
N GLU A 171 9.67 -19.52 10.91
CA GLU A 171 10.42 -19.38 9.65
C GLU A 171 10.05 -18.13 8.85
N GLN A 172 9.07 -17.34 9.30
CA GLN A 172 8.58 -16.20 8.52
C GLN A 172 9.31 -14.92 8.89
N VAL A 173 9.82 -14.24 7.86
CA VAL A 173 10.50 -12.95 7.94
C VAL A 173 9.65 -11.85 7.32
N PHE A 174 9.56 -10.70 8.01
CA PHE A 174 8.70 -9.58 7.61
C PHE A 174 9.39 -8.22 7.71
N GLY A 175 10.69 -8.21 8.00
CA GLY A 175 11.36 -7.00 8.46
C GLY A 175 10.62 -6.41 9.65
N ASN A 176 10.60 -5.08 9.75
CA ASN A 176 9.89 -4.37 10.80
C ASN A 176 8.40 -4.16 10.54
N LEU A 177 7.84 -4.63 9.41
CA LEU A 177 6.42 -4.43 9.09
C LEU A 177 5.47 -5.37 9.83
N GLY A 178 5.99 -6.44 10.44
CA GLY A 178 5.21 -7.38 11.25
C GLY A 178 4.09 -8.14 10.54
N GLN A 179 3.89 -7.93 9.23
CA GLN A 179 2.88 -8.62 8.42
C GLN A 179 3.41 -8.96 7.03
N ARG A 180 3.35 -10.26 6.68
CA ARG A 180 3.79 -10.83 5.39
C ARG A 180 3.31 -10.09 4.14
N ASN A 181 2.02 -9.77 4.08
CA ASN A 181 1.41 -9.14 2.91
C ASN A 181 1.88 -7.68 2.78
N GLN A 182 1.99 -6.96 3.91
CA GLN A 182 2.47 -5.57 3.92
C GLN A 182 3.96 -5.51 3.57
N PHE A 183 4.76 -6.46 4.09
CA PHE A 183 6.17 -6.59 3.75
C PHE A 183 6.38 -6.85 2.25
N ALA A 184 5.68 -7.84 1.68
CA ALA A 184 5.72 -8.12 0.25
C ALA A 184 5.30 -6.90 -0.60
N ASN A 185 4.20 -6.24 -0.20
CA ASN A 185 3.72 -5.02 -0.85
C ASN A 185 4.79 -3.92 -0.85
N TYR A 186 5.40 -3.66 0.31
CA TYR A 186 6.41 -2.62 0.47
C TYR A 186 7.68 -2.89 -0.34
N LEU A 187 8.17 -4.14 -0.36
CA LEU A 187 9.28 -4.52 -1.24
C LEU A 187 8.95 -4.31 -2.72
N TRP A 188 7.70 -4.57 -3.13
CA TRP A 188 7.26 -4.32 -4.50
C TRP A 188 7.13 -2.84 -4.85
N LEU A 189 6.80 -1.98 -3.89
CA LEU A 189 6.94 -0.52 -4.06
C LEU A 189 8.40 -0.14 -4.32
N GLY A 190 9.35 -0.79 -3.64
CA GLY A 190 10.78 -0.68 -3.92
C GLY A 190 11.14 -1.17 -5.33
N VAL A 191 10.65 -2.33 -5.75
CA VAL A 191 10.90 -2.92 -7.08
C VAL A 191 10.45 -2.01 -8.22
N VAL A 192 9.20 -1.51 -8.17
CA VAL A 192 8.71 -0.60 -9.22
C VAL A 192 9.47 0.73 -9.22
N SER A 193 9.96 1.16 -8.05
CA SER A 193 10.82 2.33 -7.90
C SER A 193 12.22 2.12 -8.49
N VAL A 194 12.82 0.94 -8.35
CA VAL A 194 14.09 0.56 -9.01
C VAL A 194 13.94 0.60 -10.53
N ILE A 195 12.84 0.03 -11.06
CA ILE A 195 12.55 0.07 -12.50
C ILE A 195 12.40 1.53 -12.99
N TYR A 196 11.65 2.35 -12.25
CA TYR A 196 11.46 3.77 -12.57
C TYR A 196 12.78 4.55 -12.56
N LEU A 197 13.59 4.42 -11.50
CA LEU A 197 14.87 5.11 -11.36
C LEU A 197 15.88 4.67 -12.43
N HIS A 198 15.88 3.39 -12.83
CA HIS A 198 16.66 2.91 -13.97
C HIS A 198 16.17 3.53 -15.28
N GLY A 199 14.86 3.58 -15.51
CA GLY A 199 14.26 4.25 -16.68
C GLY A 199 14.55 5.76 -16.74
N ARG A 200 14.74 6.41 -15.59
CA ARG A 200 15.19 7.80 -15.45
C ARG A 200 16.72 7.96 -15.53
N GLN A 201 17.46 6.89 -15.82
CA GLN A 201 18.93 6.86 -15.88
C GLN A 201 19.61 7.27 -14.56
N ARG A 202 18.93 7.12 -13.42
CA ARG A 202 19.49 7.34 -12.08
C ARG A 202 20.20 6.11 -11.53
N LEU A 203 19.87 4.94 -12.06
CA LEU A 203 20.52 3.67 -11.72
C LEU A 203 21.13 3.05 -12.98
N GLY A 204 22.39 2.62 -12.89
CA GLY A 204 23.01 1.79 -13.91
C GLY A 204 22.41 0.38 -13.95
N THR A 205 22.60 -0.35 -15.06
CA THR A 205 22.01 -1.67 -15.29
C THR A 205 22.37 -2.70 -14.21
N LEU A 206 23.61 -2.68 -13.70
CA LEU A 206 24.04 -3.58 -12.64
C LEU A 206 23.29 -3.31 -11.33
N ALA A 207 23.20 -2.04 -10.92
CA ALA A 207 22.47 -1.65 -9.71
C ALA A 207 20.98 -1.99 -9.82
N PHE A 208 20.38 -1.75 -11.00
CA PHE A 208 19.03 -2.18 -11.33
C PHE A 208 18.85 -3.69 -11.13
N ALA A 209 19.69 -4.51 -11.78
CA ALA A 209 19.55 -5.96 -11.75
C ALA A 209 19.69 -6.52 -10.33
N VAL A 210 20.72 -6.09 -9.59
CA VAL A 210 20.98 -6.53 -8.22
C VAL A 210 19.84 -6.14 -7.28
N LEU A 211 19.43 -4.86 -7.28
CA LEU A 211 18.37 -4.39 -6.38
C LEU A 211 17.02 -5.03 -6.72
N ALA A 212 16.67 -5.14 -8.00
CA ALA A 212 15.43 -5.78 -8.44
C ALA A 212 15.38 -7.26 -8.04
N MET A 213 16.48 -8.00 -8.20
CA MET A 213 16.57 -9.41 -7.80
C MET A 213 16.48 -9.57 -6.29
N LEU A 214 17.24 -8.78 -5.52
CA LEU A 214 17.24 -8.88 -4.05
C LEU A 214 15.87 -8.55 -3.46
N LEU A 215 15.25 -7.45 -3.90
CA LEU A 215 13.92 -7.05 -3.41
C LEU A 215 12.84 -8.08 -3.81
N SER A 216 12.84 -8.55 -5.07
CA SER A 216 11.85 -9.52 -5.54
C SER A 216 12.05 -10.90 -4.93
N GLY A 217 13.31 -11.31 -4.71
CA GLY A 217 13.66 -12.55 -4.01
C GLY A 217 13.20 -12.51 -2.55
N ALA A 218 13.49 -11.44 -1.82
CA ALA A 218 12.99 -11.25 -0.46
C ALA A 218 11.45 -11.20 -0.40
N ALA A 219 10.80 -10.60 -1.41
CA ALA A 219 9.35 -10.63 -1.52
C ALA A 219 8.83 -12.06 -1.70
N LEU A 220 9.48 -12.93 -2.48
CA LEU A 220 9.10 -14.33 -2.61
C LEU A 220 9.23 -15.13 -1.31
N LEU A 221 10.27 -14.84 -0.53
CA LEU A 221 10.53 -15.43 0.79
C LEU A 221 9.54 -14.94 1.86
N SER A 222 8.84 -13.82 1.64
CA SER A 222 7.76 -13.37 2.53
C SER A 222 6.59 -14.34 2.63
N THR A 223 6.53 -15.36 1.76
CA THR A 223 5.41 -16.32 1.62
C THR A 223 4.06 -15.70 1.20
N SER A 224 4.04 -14.46 0.69
CA SER A 224 2.83 -13.80 0.18
C SER A 224 2.49 -14.15 -1.26
N ARG A 225 1.30 -14.73 -1.50
CA ARG A 225 0.79 -15.02 -2.84
C ARG A 225 0.60 -13.78 -3.74
N THR A 226 0.48 -12.59 -3.16
CA THR A 226 0.30 -11.35 -3.94
C THR A 226 1.52 -11.03 -4.81
N VAL A 227 2.70 -11.59 -4.50
CA VAL A 227 3.91 -11.43 -5.30
C VAL A 227 3.71 -11.88 -6.75
N TYR A 228 3.00 -12.99 -6.98
CA TYR A 228 2.70 -13.47 -8.32
C TYR A 228 1.72 -12.55 -9.07
N LEU A 229 0.78 -11.95 -8.35
CA LEU A 229 -0.14 -10.97 -8.92
C LEU A 229 0.61 -9.71 -9.36
N TYR A 230 1.58 -9.23 -8.57
CA TYR A 230 2.42 -8.10 -8.98
C TYR A 230 3.30 -8.46 -10.19
N ALA A 231 3.90 -9.66 -10.18
CA ALA A 231 4.72 -10.18 -11.27
C ALA A 231 3.97 -10.28 -12.60
N ALA A 232 2.66 -10.53 -12.56
CA ALA A 232 1.80 -10.52 -13.75
C ALA A 232 1.28 -9.11 -14.09
N ALA A 233 0.82 -8.35 -13.09
CA ALA A 233 0.16 -7.06 -13.29
C ALA A 233 1.12 -5.96 -13.80
N ILE A 234 2.37 -5.93 -13.31
CA ILE A 234 3.33 -4.89 -13.70
C ILE A 234 3.74 -5.00 -15.19
N PRO A 235 4.11 -6.18 -15.73
CA PRO A 235 4.33 -6.33 -17.17
C PRO A 235 3.07 -6.07 -17.99
N ALA A 236 1.89 -6.50 -17.53
CA ALA A 236 0.62 -6.24 -18.22
C ALA A 236 0.33 -4.74 -18.32
N LEU A 237 0.45 -3.99 -17.22
CA LEU A 237 0.34 -2.52 -17.20
C LEU A 237 1.34 -1.87 -18.16
N THR A 238 2.60 -2.31 -18.09
CA THR A 238 3.68 -1.80 -18.95
C THR A 238 3.39 -2.05 -20.42
N TYR A 239 2.87 -3.22 -20.75
CA TYR A 239 2.47 -3.59 -22.11
C TYR A 239 1.31 -2.73 -22.63
N LEU A 240 0.26 -2.55 -21.84
CA LEU A 240 -0.91 -1.74 -22.19
C LEU A 240 -0.52 -0.27 -22.45
N MET A 241 0.41 0.26 -21.65
CA MET A 241 0.92 1.62 -21.83
C MET A 241 1.92 1.73 -23.01
N ALA A 242 2.79 0.74 -23.19
CA ALA A 242 3.76 0.70 -24.28
C ALA A 242 3.09 0.57 -25.66
N ARG A 243 2.00 -0.20 -25.77
CA ARG A 243 1.17 -0.31 -26.99
C ARG A 243 0.60 1.04 -27.44
N ARG A 244 0.46 2.01 -26.53
CA ARG A 244 0.01 3.36 -26.86
C ARG A 244 1.15 4.28 -27.32
N GLY A 245 2.39 3.78 -27.46
CA GLY A 245 3.56 4.53 -27.94
C GLY A 245 4.17 5.49 -26.90
N ARG A 246 3.86 5.29 -25.61
CA ARG A 246 4.11 6.30 -24.56
C ARG A 246 5.20 5.94 -23.55
N LEU A 247 5.89 4.81 -23.73
CA LEU A 247 6.93 4.34 -22.81
C LEU A 247 8.23 4.00 -23.53
N PRO A 248 9.39 4.12 -22.85
CA PRO A 248 10.66 3.66 -23.40
C PRO A 248 10.60 2.17 -23.75
N ALA A 249 11.04 1.82 -24.97
CA ALA A 249 11.07 0.44 -25.46
C ALA A 249 11.69 -0.60 -24.49
N PRO A 250 12.81 -0.33 -23.78
CA PRO A 250 13.41 -1.34 -22.92
C PRO A 250 12.62 -1.59 -21.62
N LEU A 251 11.68 -0.72 -21.23
CA LEU A 251 10.93 -0.85 -19.97
C LEU A 251 10.14 -2.16 -19.90
N LEU A 252 9.45 -2.54 -20.99
CA LEU A 252 8.71 -3.80 -21.05
C LEU A 252 9.64 -5.00 -20.85
N ARG A 253 10.82 -5.00 -21.49
CA ARG A 253 11.83 -6.05 -21.32
C ARG A 253 12.27 -6.17 -19.86
N HIS A 254 12.50 -5.06 -19.16
CA HIS A 254 12.87 -5.09 -17.74
C HIS A 254 11.77 -5.70 -16.86
N THR A 255 10.51 -5.36 -17.10
CA THR A 255 9.38 -5.93 -16.36
C THR A 255 9.17 -7.42 -16.64
N LEU A 256 9.31 -7.84 -17.90
CA LEU A 256 9.23 -9.25 -18.29
C LEU A 256 10.39 -10.07 -17.74
N TRP A 257 11.61 -9.52 -17.74
CA TRP A 257 12.77 -10.16 -17.13
C TRP A 257 12.54 -10.43 -15.64
N LEU A 258 11.96 -9.46 -14.92
CA LEU A 258 11.63 -9.63 -13.51
C LEU A 258 10.56 -10.70 -13.27
N ALA A 259 9.51 -10.73 -14.10
CA ALA A 259 8.50 -11.78 -14.05
C ALA A 259 9.13 -13.17 -14.32
N GLY A 260 10.02 -13.25 -15.32
CA GLY A 260 10.81 -14.44 -15.61
C GLY A 260 11.68 -14.87 -14.43
N PHE A 261 12.39 -13.94 -13.78
CA PHE A 261 13.17 -14.21 -12.57
C PHE A 261 12.30 -14.82 -11.46
N ILE A 262 11.09 -14.29 -11.22
CA ILE A 262 10.18 -14.80 -10.19
C ILE A 262 9.72 -16.23 -10.49
N LEU A 263 9.41 -16.53 -11.76
CA LEU A 263 9.03 -17.86 -12.19
C LEU A 263 10.21 -18.84 -12.07
N LEU A 264 11.40 -18.44 -12.51
CA LEU A 264 12.61 -19.25 -12.41
C LEU A 264 13.03 -19.50 -10.96
N PHE A 265 12.93 -18.50 -10.08
CA PHE A 265 13.20 -18.67 -8.65
C PHE A 265 12.22 -19.67 -8.02
N SER A 266 10.93 -19.55 -8.36
CA SER A 266 9.91 -20.48 -7.87
C SER A 266 10.15 -21.91 -8.37
N LEU A 267 10.55 -22.08 -9.63
CA LEU A 267 10.90 -23.38 -10.20
C LEU A 267 12.19 -23.96 -9.60
N GLY A 268 13.23 -23.15 -9.45
CA GLY A 268 14.51 -23.55 -8.87
C GLY A 268 14.37 -24.05 -7.44
N LYS A 269 13.44 -23.48 -6.67
CA LYS A 269 13.11 -23.98 -5.33
C LYS A 269 12.52 -25.40 -5.38
N HIS A 270 11.64 -25.72 -6.33
CA HIS A 270 11.16 -27.09 -6.49
C HIS A 270 12.30 -28.07 -6.80
N LEU A 271 13.32 -27.64 -7.55
CA LEU A 271 14.51 -28.44 -7.78
C LEU A 271 15.35 -28.64 -6.51
N LEU A 272 15.49 -27.60 -5.68
CA LEU A 272 16.21 -27.66 -4.40
C LEU A 272 15.48 -28.45 -3.31
N SER A 273 14.14 -28.52 -3.35
CA SER A 273 13.38 -29.38 -2.43
C SER A 273 13.63 -30.88 -2.67
N PHE A 274 14.04 -31.28 -3.88
CA PHE A 274 14.51 -32.66 -4.13
C PHE A 274 15.86 -32.95 -3.45
N ALA A 275 16.57 -31.92 -2.98
CA ALA A 275 17.83 -32.03 -2.25
C ALA A 275 17.66 -31.79 -0.73
N ASP A 276 16.46 -31.99 -0.18
CA ASP A 276 16.07 -31.83 1.23
C ASP A 276 16.25 -30.43 1.84
N ILE A 277 16.58 -29.40 1.05
CA ILE A 277 16.66 -28.01 1.50
C ILE A 277 15.27 -27.37 1.44
N HIS A 278 14.61 -27.24 2.59
CA HIS A 278 13.27 -26.66 2.70
C HIS A 278 13.34 -25.17 3.05
N VAL A 279 12.92 -24.32 2.11
CA VAL A 279 12.74 -22.88 2.32
C VAL A 279 11.29 -22.55 2.00
N ALA A 280 10.50 -22.12 2.98
CA ALA A 280 9.11 -21.72 2.75
C ALA A 280 9.03 -20.55 1.75
N THR A 281 8.17 -20.66 0.73
CA THR A 281 7.98 -19.60 -0.27
C THR A 281 6.51 -19.28 -0.52
N SER A 282 6.28 -18.20 -1.27
CA SER A 282 4.95 -17.77 -1.69
C SER A 282 4.20 -18.83 -2.52
N GLY A 283 4.93 -19.72 -3.21
CA GLY A 283 4.37 -20.82 -3.98
C GLY A 283 3.70 -21.88 -3.10
N ASP A 284 4.30 -22.28 -1.98
CA ASP A 284 3.76 -23.34 -1.12
C ASP A 284 2.36 -23.01 -0.61
N ARG A 285 2.15 -21.74 -0.22
CA ARG A 285 0.84 -21.27 0.23
C ARG A 285 -0.19 -21.21 -0.87
N LEU A 286 0.21 -20.94 -2.11
CA LEU A 286 -0.72 -20.91 -3.23
C LEU A 286 -1.41 -22.27 -3.39
N PHE A 287 -0.70 -23.37 -3.07
CA PHE A 287 -1.23 -24.74 -3.16
C PHE A 287 -1.95 -25.22 -1.89
N GLN A 288 -1.71 -24.65 -0.71
CA GLN A 288 -2.17 -25.20 0.57
C GLN A 288 -3.53 -24.68 1.12
N GLU A 289 -4.06 -23.53 0.69
CA GLU A 289 -5.24 -22.91 1.37
C GLU A 289 -6.53 -22.85 0.51
N VAL A 290 -7.53 -23.67 0.89
CA VAL A 290 -8.94 -23.56 0.47
C VAL A 290 -9.80 -22.80 1.51
N SER A 291 -9.39 -22.80 2.79
CA SER A 291 -10.17 -22.29 3.94
C SER A 291 -10.29 -20.77 4.04
N GLY A 292 -9.28 -20.00 3.60
CA GLY A 292 -9.33 -18.53 3.65
C GLY A 292 -10.38 -17.92 2.72
N THR A 293 -10.85 -18.67 1.73
CA THR A 293 -11.86 -18.23 0.76
C THR A 293 -13.27 -18.30 1.36
N SER A 294 -13.58 -19.32 2.17
CA SER A 294 -14.91 -19.44 2.81
C SER A 294 -15.19 -18.32 3.81
N ILE A 295 -14.16 -17.87 4.55
CA ILE A 295 -14.26 -16.75 5.49
C ILE A 295 -14.62 -15.44 4.76
N ARG A 296 -13.98 -15.17 3.61
CA ARG A 296 -14.25 -13.95 2.83
C ARG A 296 -15.69 -13.92 2.32
N PHE A 297 -16.20 -15.04 1.83
CA PHE A 297 -17.59 -15.11 1.39
C PHE A 297 -18.58 -14.86 2.53
N GLY A 298 -18.31 -15.38 3.73
CA GLY A 298 -19.11 -15.05 4.92
C GLY A 298 -19.13 -13.55 5.22
N LEU A 299 -17.96 -12.90 5.21
CA LEU A 299 -17.86 -11.45 5.41
C LEU A 299 -18.59 -10.66 4.31
N TRP A 300 -18.47 -11.08 3.04
CA TRP A 300 -19.18 -10.43 1.94
C TRP A 300 -20.69 -10.58 2.06
N GLN A 301 -21.16 -11.73 2.54
CA GLN A 301 -22.58 -11.96 2.79
C GLN A 301 -23.10 -11.08 3.93
N VAL A 302 -22.33 -10.86 4.99
CA VAL A 302 -22.66 -9.88 6.05
C VAL A 302 -22.74 -8.47 5.47
N ALA A 303 -21.73 -8.04 4.70
CA ALA A 303 -21.70 -6.72 4.09
C ALA A 303 -22.89 -6.49 3.17
N TRP A 304 -23.19 -7.47 2.32
CA TRP A 304 -24.33 -7.44 1.41
C TRP A 304 -25.66 -7.39 2.17
N SER A 305 -25.82 -8.22 3.20
CA SER A 305 -27.05 -8.25 4.01
C SER A 305 -27.25 -6.93 4.77
N SER A 306 -26.16 -6.31 5.23
CA SER A 306 -26.16 -4.98 5.87
C SER A 306 -26.57 -3.88 4.88
N PHE A 307 -26.08 -3.95 3.65
CA PHE A 307 -26.51 -3.03 2.60
C PHE A 307 -27.99 -3.21 2.25
N VAL A 308 -28.47 -4.45 2.11
CA VAL A 308 -29.88 -4.74 1.79
C VAL A 308 -30.81 -4.24 2.91
N SER A 309 -30.41 -4.31 4.18
CA SER A 309 -31.21 -3.82 5.30
C SER A 309 -31.23 -2.29 5.42
N ALA A 310 -30.18 -1.60 4.95
CA ALA A 310 -30.07 -0.14 5.00
C ALA A 310 -29.50 0.44 3.68
N PRO A 311 -30.22 0.38 2.55
CA PRO A 311 -29.66 0.64 1.23
C PRO A 311 -29.31 2.11 0.97
N TRP A 312 -29.97 3.05 1.66
CA TRP A 312 -29.81 4.48 1.39
C TRP A 312 -28.56 5.05 2.05
N LEU A 313 -28.51 5.00 3.39
CA LEU A 313 -27.45 5.59 4.20
C LEU A 313 -26.46 4.55 4.73
N GLY A 314 -26.68 3.26 4.49
CA GLY A 314 -25.94 2.20 5.14
C GLY A 314 -26.32 2.04 6.62
N VAL A 315 -25.73 1.05 7.26
CA VAL A 315 -25.94 0.75 8.69
C VAL A 315 -25.23 1.73 9.63
N GLY A 316 -24.43 2.66 9.08
CA GLY A 316 -23.63 3.63 9.83
C GLY A 316 -22.14 3.26 9.85
N ILE A 317 -21.27 4.28 9.85
CA ILE A 317 -19.81 4.09 9.97
C ILE A 317 -19.44 3.33 11.26
N GLY A 318 -18.54 2.34 11.15
CA GLY A 318 -18.03 1.56 12.28
C GLY A 318 -18.97 0.45 12.76
N GLN A 319 -20.16 0.36 12.18
CA GLN A 319 -21.18 -0.64 12.56
C GLN A 319 -20.94 -2.00 11.93
N TYR A 320 -20.02 -2.13 10.97
CA TYR A 320 -19.78 -3.40 10.30
C TYR A 320 -19.42 -4.53 11.28
N SER A 321 -18.58 -4.25 12.27
CA SER A 321 -18.24 -5.23 13.32
C SER A 321 -19.47 -5.69 14.10
N TRP A 322 -20.37 -4.77 14.46
CA TRP A 322 -21.66 -5.12 15.07
C TRP A 322 -22.53 -5.97 14.15
N GLN A 323 -22.58 -5.65 12.85
CA GLN A 323 -23.33 -6.45 11.88
C GLN A 323 -22.78 -7.86 11.72
N THR A 324 -21.45 -8.06 11.80
CA THR A 324 -20.87 -9.41 11.77
C THR A 324 -21.31 -10.26 12.97
N PHE A 325 -21.49 -9.64 14.14
CA PHE A 325 -22.04 -10.31 15.31
C PHE A 325 -23.54 -10.59 15.15
N ALA A 326 -24.33 -9.57 14.80
CA ALA A 326 -25.78 -9.67 14.69
C ALA A 326 -26.23 -10.66 13.60
N LEU A 327 -25.46 -10.77 12.51
CA LEU A 327 -25.73 -11.65 11.38
C LEU A 327 -24.93 -12.97 11.42
N ALA A 328 -24.25 -13.28 12.52
CA ALA A 328 -23.50 -14.54 12.62
C ALA A 328 -24.41 -15.79 12.43
N GLY A 329 -25.67 -15.70 12.88
CA GLY A 329 -26.64 -16.80 12.79
C GLY A 329 -27.13 -17.14 11.38
N ILE A 330 -26.90 -16.27 10.37
CA ILE A 330 -27.28 -16.55 8.97
C ILE A 330 -26.17 -17.29 8.20
N LEU A 331 -25.04 -17.56 8.83
CA LEU A 331 -23.89 -18.20 8.21
C LEU A 331 -23.60 -19.58 8.81
N PRO A 332 -23.02 -20.53 8.04
CA PRO A 332 -22.60 -21.81 8.59
C PRO A 332 -21.61 -21.65 9.75
N PRO A 333 -21.65 -22.51 10.78
CA PRO A 333 -20.71 -22.47 11.90
C PRO A 333 -19.24 -22.46 11.44
N GLY A 334 -18.42 -21.61 12.06
CA GLY A 334 -16.99 -21.50 11.76
C GLY A 334 -16.64 -20.69 10.50
N THR A 335 -17.61 -20.06 9.83
CA THR A 335 -17.35 -19.17 8.68
C THR A 335 -16.84 -17.79 9.05
N LEU A 336 -17.22 -17.27 10.22
CA LEU A 336 -16.71 -15.99 10.71
C LEU A 336 -15.61 -16.20 11.76
N PRO A 337 -14.51 -15.41 11.71
CA PRO A 337 -13.44 -15.47 12.69
C PRO A 337 -13.77 -14.71 14.00
N GLY A 338 -15.04 -14.33 14.20
CA GLY A 338 -15.50 -13.45 15.27
C GLY A 338 -16.07 -12.13 14.73
N ALA A 339 -16.16 -11.11 15.59
CA ALA A 339 -16.60 -9.76 15.23
C ALA A 339 -15.55 -9.09 14.33
N ALA A 340 -15.67 -9.26 13.03
CA ALA A 340 -14.69 -8.78 12.07
C ALA A 340 -14.85 -7.29 11.81
N GLU A 341 -13.75 -6.54 11.85
CA GLU A 341 -13.77 -5.09 11.69
C GLU A 341 -14.12 -4.64 10.27
N HIS A 342 -13.81 -5.46 9.25
CA HIS A 342 -13.97 -5.11 7.83
C HIS A 342 -14.37 -6.29 6.95
N ALA A 343 -15.04 -6.00 5.83
CA ALA A 343 -15.46 -6.97 4.83
C ALA A 343 -14.32 -7.51 3.94
N HIS A 344 -13.10 -6.96 4.07
CA HIS A 344 -11.98 -7.22 3.15
C HIS A 344 -12.34 -6.98 1.66
N ASN A 345 -13.33 -6.11 1.42
CA ASN A 345 -13.72 -5.62 0.11
C ASN A 345 -14.24 -4.19 0.31
N LEU A 346 -13.47 -3.20 -0.17
CA LEU A 346 -13.76 -1.79 0.06
C LEU A 346 -15.13 -1.36 -0.48
N LEU A 347 -15.55 -1.90 -1.64
CA LEU A 347 -16.85 -1.54 -2.22
C LEU A 347 -18.00 -2.07 -1.36
N LEU A 348 -17.92 -3.33 -0.93
CA LEU A 348 -18.93 -3.91 -0.05
C LEU A 348 -18.94 -3.25 1.33
N GLN A 349 -17.77 -2.90 1.87
CA GLN A 349 -17.67 -2.15 3.12
C GLN A 349 -18.37 -0.79 3.01
N LEU A 350 -18.07 -0.01 1.96
CA LEU A 350 -18.67 1.30 1.75
C LEU A 350 -20.18 1.20 1.50
N LEU A 351 -20.64 0.20 0.75
CA LEU A 351 -22.07 -0.06 0.60
C LEU A 351 -22.76 -0.41 1.92
N ALA A 352 -22.14 -1.27 2.73
CA ALA A 352 -22.69 -1.65 4.03
C ALA A 352 -22.79 -0.44 4.97
N GLU A 353 -21.74 0.38 5.05
CA GLU A 353 -21.66 1.46 6.03
C GLU A 353 -22.28 2.77 5.57
N PHE A 354 -22.26 3.09 4.27
CA PHE A 354 -22.74 4.37 3.71
C PHE A 354 -23.82 4.22 2.63
N GLY A 355 -24.23 2.99 2.28
CA GLY A 355 -25.29 2.74 1.32
C GLY A 355 -24.95 3.20 -0.09
N ILE A 356 -26.00 3.42 -0.88
CA ILE A 356 -25.92 3.82 -2.29
C ILE A 356 -25.20 5.17 -2.49
N GLY A 357 -25.21 6.04 -1.47
CA GLY A 357 -24.52 7.33 -1.51
C GLY A 357 -23.03 7.19 -1.81
N SER A 358 -22.35 6.22 -1.20
CA SER A 358 -20.94 5.93 -1.47
C SER A 358 -20.70 5.41 -2.89
N LEU A 359 -21.60 4.59 -3.43
CA LEU A 359 -21.48 4.07 -4.80
C LEU A 359 -21.62 5.19 -5.82
N LEU A 360 -22.63 6.05 -5.67
CA LEU A 360 -22.83 7.20 -6.53
C LEU A 360 -21.62 8.14 -6.50
N LEU A 361 -21.08 8.41 -5.30
CA LEU A 361 -19.86 9.19 -5.14
C LEU A 361 -18.69 8.58 -5.93
N LEU A 362 -18.44 7.28 -5.77
CA LEU A 362 -17.36 6.59 -6.47
C LEU A 362 -17.58 6.56 -8.00
N LEU A 363 -18.81 6.42 -8.47
CA LEU A 363 -19.12 6.44 -9.90
C LEU A 363 -18.93 7.83 -10.51
N VAL A 364 -19.43 8.89 -9.85
CA VAL A 364 -19.30 10.27 -10.35
C VAL A 364 -17.84 10.69 -10.37
N VAL A 365 -17.12 10.51 -9.26
CA VAL A 365 -15.70 10.90 -9.20
C VAL A 365 -14.85 9.96 -10.06
N GLY A 366 -15.14 8.67 -10.06
CA GLY A 366 -14.45 7.66 -10.88
C GLY A 366 -14.60 7.91 -12.38
N THR A 367 -15.77 8.33 -12.86
CA THR A 367 -15.97 8.70 -14.27
C THR A 367 -15.22 9.99 -14.63
N ALA A 368 -15.16 10.97 -13.74
CA ALA A 368 -14.35 12.17 -13.93
C ALA A 368 -12.85 11.81 -14.02
N LEU A 369 -12.35 11.00 -13.09
CA LEU A 369 -10.96 10.51 -13.10
C LEU A 369 -10.66 9.67 -14.34
N ALA A 370 -11.58 8.81 -14.78
CA ALA A 370 -11.42 8.01 -15.99
C ALA A 370 -11.33 8.90 -17.25
N ARG A 371 -12.13 9.97 -17.32
CA ARG A 371 -12.04 10.94 -18.43
C ARG A 371 -10.71 11.68 -18.44
N GLU A 372 -10.22 12.12 -17.28
CA GLU A 372 -8.90 12.75 -17.16
C GLU A 372 -7.79 11.77 -17.55
N PHE A 373 -7.85 10.54 -17.04
CA PHE A 373 -6.94 9.46 -17.37
C PHE A 373 -6.86 9.22 -18.89
N LEU A 374 -8.00 9.13 -19.57
CA LEU A 374 -8.01 8.86 -21.01
C LEU A 374 -7.42 10.00 -21.86
N ARG A 375 -7.46 11.24 -21.35
CA ARG A 375 -6.93 12.44 -22.02
C ARG A 375 -5.48 12.75 -21.67
N GLN A 376 -4.95 12.13 -20.62
CA GLN A 376 -3.60 12.39 -20.11
C GLN A 376 -2.53 11.87 -21.08
N ASP A 377 -1.49 12.68 -21.27
CA ASP A 377 -0.23 12.20 -21.85
C ASP A 377 0.53 11.39 -20.80
N TRP A 378 0.66 10.11 -21.09
CA TRP A 378 1.32 9.15 -20.22
C TRP A 378 2.82 9.21 -20.43
N GLY A 379 3.56 9.40 -19.34
CA GLY A 379 5.01 9.27 -19.30
C GLY A 379 5.47 8.20 -18.32
N LEU A 380 6.79 8.14 -18.13
CA LEU A 380 7.41 7.20 -17.20
C LEU A 380 6.98 7.45 -15.73
N ALA A 381 6.79 8.72 -15.34
CA ALA A 381 6.32 9.07 -14.00
C ALA A 381 4.87 8.63 -13.76
N HIS A 382 4.01 8.75 -14.78
CA HIS A 382 2.65 8.23 -14.71
C HIS A 382 2.63 6.70 -14.63
N TRP A 383 3.49 6.02 -15.39
CA TRP A 383 3.65 4.55 -15.28
C TRP A 383 4.04 4.14 -13.86
N TRP A 384 5.00 4.83 -13.24
CA TRP A 384 5.42 4.52 -11.87
C TRP A 384 4.28 4.77 -10.88
N GLY A 385 3.55 5.89 -11.01
CA GLY A 385 2.37 6.18 -10.18
C GLY A 385 1.30 5.10 -10.31
N LEU A 386 0.99 4.65 -11.53
CA LEU A 386 0.06 3.54 -11.76
C LEU A 386 0.57 2.20 -11.25
N ALA A 387 1.87 1.92 -11.36
CA ALA A 387 2.49 0.72 -10.82
C ALA A 387 2.38 0.67 -9.29
N VAL A 388 2.65 1.79 -8.61
CA VAL A 388 2.45 1.96 -7.16
C VAL A 388 0.98 1.74 -6.78
N LEU A 389 0.04 2.39 -7.49
CA LEU A 389 -1.40 2.21 -7.25
C LEU A 389 -1.85 0.77 -7.51
N THR A 390 -1.28 0.09 -8.50
CA THR A 390 -1.59 -1.32 -8.80
C THR A 390 -1.13 -2.23 -7.66
N VAL A 391 0.09 -2.02 -7.16
CA VAL A 391 0.66 -2.78 -6.03
C VAL A 391 -0.18 -2.58 -4.75
N ILE A 392 -0.52 -1.33 -4.42
CA ILE A 392 -1.39 -1.00 -3.29
C ILE A 392 -2.80 -1.58 -3.48
N GLY A 393 -3.40 -1.45 -4.66
CA GLY A 393 -4.76 -1.88 -4.96
C GLY A 393 -4.94 -3.40 -4.89
N ILE A 394 -3.97 -4.17 -5.40
CA ILE A 394 -3.95 -5.63 -5.27
C ILE A 394 -3.86 -6.02 -3.78
N THR A 395 -3.04 -5.34 -2.98
CA THR A 395 -2.97 -5.58 -1.54
C THR A 395 -4.29 -5.26 -0.85
N ALA A 396 -4.88 -4.09 -1.10
CA ALA A 396 -6.13 -3.67 -0.49
C ALA A 396 -7.29 -4.63 -0.79
N SER A 397 -7.29 -5.24 -1.99
CA SER A 397 -8.33 -6.19 -2.42
C SER A 397 -8.08 -7.61 -1.91
N TRP A 398 -6.85 -7.95 -1.53
CA TRP A 398 -6.46 -9.34 -1.26
C TRP A 398 -5.80 -9.57 0.10
N ASN A 399 -5.65 -8.53 0.93
CA ASN A 399 -5.07 -8.65 2.26
C ASN A 399 -6.06 -9.33 3.21
N THR A 400 -5.72 -10.54 3.65
CA THR A 400 -6.36 -11.20 4.80
C THR A 400 -5.51 -11.01 6.04
N ARG A 401 -6.09 -10.45 7.09
CA ARG A 401 -5.67 -10.78 8.47
C ARG A 401 -6.31 -12.14 8.76
N SER A 402 -5.59 -13.23 8.53
CA SER A 402 -5.88 -14.45 9.29
C SER A 402 -5.57 -14.09 10.74
N GLY A 403 -6.57 -14.10 11.61
CA GLY A 403 -6.45 -13.60 12.99
C GLY A 403 -5.15 -14.05 13.63
N MET A 404 -4.29 -13.09 13.99
CA MET A 404 -3.35 -13.33 15.07
C MET A 404 -4.21 -13.42 16.32
N HIS A 405 -4.54 -14.65 16.71
CA HIS A 405 -4.87 -14.93 18.10
C HIS A 405 -3.66 -14.48 18.92
N PHE A 406 -3.70 -13.25 19.44
CA PHE A 406 -3.00 -12.96 20.67
C PHE A 406 -3.72 -13.81 21.72
N SER A 407 -3.25 -15.04 21.89
CA SER A 407 -3.58 -15.82 23.07
C SER A 407 -3.14 -14.98 24.25
N LEU A 408 -4.10 -14.43 24.98
CA LEU A 408 -3.92 -13.90 26.33
C LEU A 408 -3.67 -15.08 27.27
N ALA A 409 -2.66 -15.90 26.98
CA ALA A 409 -2.11 -16.79 27.97
C ALA A 409 -1.19 -15.92 28.84
N PRO A 410 -1.51 -15.69 30.13
CA PRO A 410 -0.54 -15.11 31.02
C PRO A 410 0.70 -16.02 31.05
N PRO A 411 1.92 -15.45 31.15
CA PRO A 411 3.11 -16.27 31.27
C PRO A 411 3.03 -17.14 32.55
N PRO A 412 3.56 -18.38 32.51
CA PRO A 412 3.69 -19.21 33.71
C PRO A 412 4.62 -18.58 34.76
#